data_AF-A0A239ASN2-F1
#
_entry.id   AF-A0A239ASN2-F1
#
_cell.length_a   1.000
_cell.length_b   1.000
_cell.length_c   1.000
_cell.angle_alpha   90.00
_cell.angle_beta   90.00
_cell.angle_gamma   90.00
#
_symmetry.space_group_name_H-M   'P 1'
#
loop_
_entity.id
_entity.type
_entity.pdbx_description
1 polymer ?
#
loop_
_entity_poly.entity_id
_entity_poly.type
_entity_poly.pdbx_seq_one_letter_code
_entity_poly.pdbx_strand_id
1 'polypeptide(L)' 'MERWKHLRLTVEDSGPNGQQYVLNPWQPDIELPRVTPGHTVQIVNDLGFEGWQLVSADAATDTYWMKRRVVEPASEQSP' A
#
# COMPACT_ATOMS: atom_id res chain seq x y z
N MET A 1 -2.09 13.64 19.92
CA MET A 1 -2.10 12.17 19.72
C MET A 1 -1.58 11.91 18.32
N GLU A 2 -0.70 10.93 18.12
CA GLU A 2 -0.21 10.60 16.78
C GLU A 2 -1.33 9.96 15.94
N ARG A 3 -1.56 10.47 14.72
CA ARG A 3 -2.54 9.93 13.78
C ARG A 3 -1.85 8.98 12.79
N TRP A 4 -2.45 7.83 12.55
CA TRP A 4 -1.92 6.78 11.66
C TRP A 4 -2.95 6.39 10.59
N LYS A 5 -2.49 6.22 9.35
CA LYS A 5 -3.24 5.59 8.26
C LYS A 5 -2.83 4.13 8.14
N HIS A 6 -3.77 3.29 7.71
CA HIS A 6 -3.57 1.87 7.48
C HIS A 6 -3.88 1.52 6.02
N LEU A 7 -3.18 0.53 5.50
CA LEU A 7 -3.33 0.03 4.14
C LEU A 7 -3.21 -1.50 4.16
N ARG A 8 -4.10 -2.16 3.42
CA ARG A 8 -4.03 -3.58 3.10
C ARG A 8 -3.79 -3.72 1.60
N LEU A 9 -2.75 -4.43 1.22
CA LEU A 9 -2.49 -4.89 -0.14
C LEU A 9 -2.82 -6.38 -0.20
N THR A 10 -3.61 -6.80 -1.19
CA THR A 10 -3.95 -8.20 -1.44
C THR A 10 -3.70 -8.52 -2.90
N VAL A 11 -3.12 -9.68 -3.19
CA VAL A 11 -3.06 -10.22 -4.55
C VAL A 11 -4.23 -11.17 -4.74
N GLU A 12 -5.13 -10.82 -5.66
CA GLU A 12 -6.31 -11.64 -5.95
C GLU A 12 -6.15 -12.29 -7.33
N ASP A 13 -6.71 -13.48 -7.49
CA ASP A 13 -6.87 -14.08 -8.81
C ASP A 13 -7.98 -13.31 -9.58
N SER A 14 -7.65 -12.74 -10.74
CA SER A 14 -8.58 -11.99 -11.58
C SER A 14 -9.12 -12.80 -12.76
N GLY A 15 -8.97 -14.13 -12.70
CA GLY A 15 -9.49 -15.07 -13.68
C GLY A 15 -8.48 -15.41 -14.78
N PRO A 16 -8.93 -15.75 -16.01
CA PRO A 16 -8.08 -16.34 -17.06
C PRO A 16 -6.86 -15.51 -17.47
N ASN A 17 -6.84 -14.22 -17.11
CA ASN A 17 -5.86 -13.25 -17.54
C ASN A 17 -4.90 -12.80 -16.41
N GLY A 18 -4.87 -13.51 -15.28
CA GLY A 18 -3.80 -13.39 -14.28
C GLY A 18 -4.24 -12.80 -12.94
N GLN A 19 -3.26 -12.47 -12.12
CA GLN A 19 -3.46 -11.87 -10.81
C GLN A 19 -3.80 -10.38 -10.92
N GLN A 20 -4.40 -9.80 -9.87
CA GLN A 20 -4.63 -8.36 -9.70
C GLN A 20 -4.19 -7.92 -8.29
N TYR A 21 -3.73 -6.69 -8.16
CA TYR A 21 -3.43 -6.09 -6.86
C TYR A 21 -4.61 -5.25 -6.38
N VAL A 22 -4.99 -5.41 -5.11
CA VAL A 22 -6.08 -4.65 -4.48
C VAL A 22 -5.53 -3.91 -3.27
N LEU A 23 -5.69 -2.59 -3.26
CA LEU A 23 -5.35 -1.70 -2.14
C LEU A 23 -6.61 -1.29 -1.39
N ASN A 24 -6.62 -1.47 -0.07
CA ASN A 24 -7.73 -1.07 0.80
C ASN A 24 -7.23 -0.29 2.03
N PRO A 25 -7.69 0.96 2.27
CA PRO A 25 -8.58 1.75 1.42
C PRO A 25 -7.94 2.04 0.06
N TRP A 26 -8.78 2.15 -0.98
CA TRP A 26 -8.32 2.41 -2.34
C TRP A 26 -7.50 3.70 -2.40
N GLN A 27 -6.32 3.63 -3.02
CA GLN A 27 -5.45 4.79 -3.22
C GLN A 27 -5.43 5.13 -4.72
N PRO A 28 -6.06 6.25 -5.13
CA PRO A 28 -6.20 6.61 -6.54
C PRO A 28 -4.87 6.89 -7.23
N ASP A 29 -3.87 7.37 -6.48
CA ASP A 29 -2.62 7.89 -7.03
C ASP A 29 -1.57 6.80 -7.31
N ILE A 30 -1.87 5.53 -7.00
CA ILE A 30 -0.95 4.42 -7.20
C ILE A 30 -1.36 3.65 -8.46
N GLU A 31 -0.60 3.83 -9.54
CA GLU A 31 -0.71 2.97 -10.72
C GLU A 31 -0.16 1.57 -10.40
N LEU A 32 -1.03 0.57 -10.39
CA LEU A 32 -0.63 -0.81 -10.14
C LEU A 32 -0.18 -1.47 -11.45
N PRO A 33 1.06 -1.97 -11.55
CA PRO A 33 1.53 -2.67 -12.74
C PRO A 33 0.77 -3.98 -12.96
N ARG A 34 0.62 -4.41 -14.23
CA ARG A 34 0.12 -5.76 -14.56
C ARG A 34 1.00 -6.82 -13.91
N VAL A 35 0.41 -7.85 -13.33
CA VAL A 35 1.07 -8.69 -12.32
C VAL A 35 2.14 -9.63 -12.89
N THR A 36 3.33 -9.62 -12.28
CA THR A 36 4.38 -10.63 -12.43
C THR A 36 4.91 -11.02 -11.05
N PRO A 37 5.54 -12.20 -10.85
CA PRO A 37 5.99 -12.66 -9.53
C PRO A 37 6.93 -11.70 -8.77
N GLY A 38 7.62 -10.79 -9.48
CA GLY A 38 8.49 -9.79 -8.85
C GLY A 38 7.78 -8.50 -8.44
N HIS A 39 6.54 -8.25 -8.87
CA HIS A 39 5.88 -6.95 -8.71
C HIS A 39 5.40 -6.67 -7.29
N THR A 40 5.15 -7.70 -6.48
CA THR A 40 4.71 -7.49 -5.08
C THR A 40 5.81 -6.79 -4.27
N VAL A 41 7.06 -7.22 -4.45
CA VAL A 41 8.22 -6.59 -3.79
C VAL A 41 8.39 -5.14 -4.26
N GLN A 42 8.19 -4.89 -5.56
CA GLN A 42 8.26 -3.55 -6.11
C GLN A 42 7.20 -2.62 -5.51
N ILE A 43 5.92 -3.04 -5.49
CA ILE A 43 4.82 -2.24 -4.91
C ILE A 43 5.05 -1.96 -3.42
N VAL A 44 5.51 -2.96 -2.67
CA VAL A 44 5.83 -2.77 -1.24
C VAL A 44 6.98 -1.77 -1.05
N ASN A 45 7.99 -1.79 -1.93
CA ASN A 45 9.08 -0.82 -1.90
C ASN A 45 8.62 0.60 -2.27
N ASP A 46 7.78 0.73 -3.31
CA ASP A 46 7.23 2.02 -3.75
C ASP A 46 6.38 2.65 -2.64
N LEU A 47 5.52 1.85 -2.00
CA LEU A 47 4.77 2.25 -0.79
C LEU A 47 5.73 2.66 0.35
N GLY A 48 6.85 1.95 0.50
CA GLY A 48 7.93 2.29 1.43
C GLY A 48 8.51 3.68 1.19
N PHE A 49 8.78 4.04 -0.07
CA PHE A 49 9.25 5.37 -0.46
C PHE A 49 8.21 6.47 -0.17
N GLU A 50 6.92 6.15 -0.20
CA GLU A 50 5.83 7.05 0.22
C GLU A 50 5.62 7.10 1.75
N GLY A 51 6.48 6.42 2.52
CA GLY A 51 6.46 6.42 3.98
C GLY A 51 5.53 5.37 4.60
N TRP A 52 4.99 4.43 3.82
CA TRP A 52 4.28 3.27 4.37
C TRP A 52 5.27 2.27 4.97
N GLN A 53 4.94 1.77 6.15
CA GLN A 53 5.74 0.79 6.89
C GLN A 53 5.01 -0.54 6.87
N LEU A 54 5.68 -1.60 6.41
CA LEU A 54 5.15 -2.96 6.49
C LEU A 54 5.02 -3.38 7.97
N VAL A 55 3.83 -3.84 8.35
CA VAL A 55 3.50 -4.29 9.69
C VAL A 55 3.43 -5.82 9.75
N SER A 56 2.84 -6.44 8.73
CA SER A 56 2.63 -7.88 8.65
C SER A 56 2.50 -8.32 7.20
N ALA A 57 2.84 -9.57 6.92
CA ALA A 57 2.62 -10.23 5.65
C ALA A 57 2.13 -11.67 5.89
N ASP A 58 1.15 -12.09 5.11
CA ASP A 58 0.66 -13.47 5.04
C ASP A 58 0.91 -14.00 3.63
N ALA A 59 1.92 -14.87 3.51
CA ALA A 59 2.31 -15.47 2.25
C ALA A 59 1.33 -16.54 1.75
N ALA A 60 0.44 -17.06 2.59
CA ALA A 60 -0.57 -18.03 2.16
C ALA A 60 -1.72 -17.37 1.39
N THR A 61 -1.97 -16.08 1.67
CA THR A 61 -3.06 -15.29 1.09
C THR A 61 -2.56 -14.07 0.31
N ASP A 62 -1.25 -13.98 0.07
CA ASP A 62 -0.57 -12.84 -0.55
C ASP A 62 -1.09 -11.48 -0.04
N THR A 63 -1.23 -11.37 1.29
CA THR A 63 -1.78 -10.19 1.95
C THR A 63 -0.72 -9.48 2.78
N TYR A 64 -0.67 -8.15 2.65
CA TYR A 64 0.31 -7.29 3.30
C TYR A 64 -0.40 -6.14 4.00
N TRP A 65 -0.06 -5.90 5.27
CA TRP A 65 -0.62 -4.80 6.07
C TRP A 65 0.45 -3.76 6.33
N MET A 66 0.11 -2.50 6.09
CA MET A 66 1.03 -1.38 6.18
C MET A 66 0.40 -0.22 6.97
N LYS A 67 1.25 0.61 7.57
CA LYS A 67 0.84 1.83 8.27
C LYS A 67 1.71 3.02 7.88
N ARG A 68 1.15 4.22 7.89
CA ARG A 68 1.89 5.47 7.69
C ARG A 68 1.46 6.50 8.72
N ARG A 69 2.42 7.28 9.24
CA ARG A 69 2.11 8.42 10.11
C ARG A 69 1.45 9.54 9.30
N VAL A 70 0.36 10.09 9.81
CA VAL A 70 -0.21 11.32 9.27
C VAL A 70 0.61 12.48 9.80
N VAL A 71 1.40 13.10 8.91
CA VAL A 71 1.97 14.41 9.19
C VAL A 71 0.87 15.41 8.88
N GLU A 72 0.27 16.00 9.92
CA GLU A 72 -0.60 17.16 9.71
C GLU A 72 0.25 18.26 9.08
N PRO A 73 -0.20 18.90 7.98
CA PRO A 73 0.52 20.05 7.47
C PRO A 73 0.64 21.04 8.63
N ALA A 74 1.87 21.47 8.92
CA ALA A 74 2.09 22.49 9.92
C ALA A 74 1.20 23.66 9.51
N SER A 75 0.17 23.95 10.31
CA SER A 75 -0.68 25.10 10.08
C SER A 75 0.25 26.27 9.84
N GLU A 76 0.26 26.81 8.62
CA GLU A 76 0.98 28.04 8.31
C GLU A 76 0.46 29.06 9.31
N GLN A 77 1.28 29.32 10.34
CA GLN A 77 1.10 30.43 11.23
C GLN A 77 1.39 31.66 10.38
N SER A 78 0.36 32.14 9.68
CA SER A 78 0.40 33.46 9.06
C SER A 78 0.48 34.50 10.19
N PRO A 79 1.39 35.48 10.05
CA PRO A 79 1.71 36.48 11.08
C PRO A 79 0.57 37.44 11.41
#